data_AF-A0A210Q553-F1
#
_entry.id   AF-A0A210Q553-F1
#
_cell.length_a   1.000
_cell.length_b   1.000
_cell.length_c   1.000
_cell.angle_alpha   90.00
_cell.angle_beta   90.00
_cell.angle_gamma   90.00
#
_symmetry.space_group_name_H-M   'P 1'
#
loop_
_entity.id
_entity.type
_entity.pdbx_description
1 polymer ?
#
loop_
_entity_poly.entity_id
_entity_poly.type
_entity_poly.pdbx_seq_one_letter_code
_entity_poly.pdbx_strand_id
1 'polypeptide(L)'
;MFKIYWRNSQAIPIGRGRTQYELFFPPNSYLDTSKYQSTKELAEHMWRLSKNETEATTYFKWTSSYFVDRDSNARVGFCELCRRIHDPVLMKKHTRLYRDIDTWLRGSERTQICKTPTDLV
;
A
#
# COMPACT_ATOMS: atom_id res chain seq x y z
N MET A 1 2.68 -10.10 -1.53
CA MET A 1 2.45 -9.02 -2.51
C MET A 1 0.95 -8.78 -2.62
N PHE A 2 0.48 -7.54 -2.47
CA PHE A 2 -0.95 -7.23 -2.50
C PHE A 2 -1.51 -7.50 -3.90
N LYS A 3 -2.46 -8.43 -4.02
CA LYS A 3 -3.06 -8.82 -5.32
C LYS A 3 -4.16 -7.86 -5.79
N ILE A 4 -4.22 -6.65 -5.21
CA ILE A 4 -5.33 -5.70 -5.38
C ILE A 4 -5.49 -5.24 -6.84
N TYR A 5 -4.38 -5.17 -7.60
CA TYR A 5 -4.39 -4.73 -9.00
C TYR A 5 -4.28 -5.88 -10.02
N TRP A 6 -4.21 -7.14 -9.58
CA TRP A 6 -3.90 -8.28 -10.46
C TRP A 6 -5.01 -8.58 -11.48
N ARG A 7 -6.28 -8.33 -11.13
CA ARG A 7 -7.44 -8.75 -11.90
C ARG A 7 -8.01 -7.71 -12.87
N ASN A 8 -7.31 -6.60 -13.12
CA ASN A 8 -7.85 -5.49 -13.90
C ASN A 8 -9.25 -5.08 -13.40
N SER A 9 -9.44 -5.11 -12.08
CA SER A 9 -10.69 -4.73 -11.46
C SER A 9 -10.86 -3.23 -11.63
N GLN A 10 -11.97 -2.80 -12.25
CA GLN A 10 -12.40 -1.41 -12.30
C GLN A 10 -12.95 -0.98 -10.92
N ALA A 11 -12.17 -1.22 -9.87
CA ALA A 11 -12.50 -0.93 -8.49
C ALA A 11 -11.39 -0.08 -7.89
N ILE A 12 -11.80 0.94 -7.14
CA ILE A 12 -10.88 1.78 -6.37
C ILE A 12 -10.64 1.06 -5.03
N PRO A 13 -9.41 0.61 -4.73
CA PRO A 13 -9.10 -0.02 -3.45
C PRO A 13 -9.27 0.97 -2.30
N ILE A 14 -9.83 0.48 -1.19
CA ILE A 14 -9.92 1.22 0.07
C ILE A 14 -9.00 0.53 1.07
N GLY A 15 -7.97 1.24 1.51
CA GLY A 15 -6.93 0.73 2.40
C GLY A 15 -7.09 1.23 3.82
N ARG A 16 -7.02 0.30 4.78
CA ARG A 16 -6.83 0.61 6.20
C ARG A 16 -5.64 -0.16 6.76
N GLY A 17 -4.70 0.55 7.36
CA GLY A 17 -3.47 -0.03 7.86
C GLY A 17 -2.49 1.02 8.33
N ARG A 18 -1.40 0.58 8.97
CA ARG A 18 -0.33 1.46 9.47
C ARG A 18 0.84 1.63 8.49
N THR A 19 0.69 1.15 7.27
CA THR A 19 1.73 1.20 6.25
C THR A 19 1.66 2.50 5.47
N GLN A 20 2.81 3.02 5.06
CA GLN A 20 2.88 4.09 4.07
C GLN A 20 2.56 3.50 2.70
N TYR A 21 1.32 3.68 2.24
CA TYR A 21 0.85 3.09 1.00
C TYR A 21 1.60 3.63 -0.23
N GLU A 22 2.12 4.85 -0.17
CA GLU A 22 2.88 5.50 -1.24
C GLU A 22 4.16 4.72 -1.64
N LEU A 23 4.65 3.84 -0.77
CA LEU A 23 5.80 2.97 -1.06
C LEU A 23 5.46 1.75 -1.91
N PHE A 24 4.19 1.35 -1.96
CA PHE A 24 3.76 0.07 -2.50
C PHE A 24 2.63 0.18 -3.53
N PHE A 25 1.88 1.28 -3.50
CA PHE A 25 0.71 1.52 -4.35
C PHE A 25 0.99 2.74 -5.24
N PRO A 26 0.55 2.73 -6.51
CA PRO A 26 0.64 3.91 -7.36
C PRO A 26 -0.03 5.12 -6.69
N PRO A 27 0.53 6.33 -6.82
CA PRO A 27 -0.09 7.53 -6.28
C PRO A 27 -1.47 7.74 -6.90
N ASN A 28 -2.41 8.27 -6.11
CA ASN A 28 -3.78 8.56 -6.54
C ASN A 28 -4.51 7.34 -7.15
N SER A 29 -4.31 6.14 -6.59
CA SER A 29 -4.95 4.90 -7.08
C SER A 29 -5.75 4.14 -6.02
N TYR A 30 -5.91 4.72 -4.84
CA TYR A 30 -6.57 4.11 -3.68
C TYR A 30 -7.12 5.20 -2.76
N LEU A 31 -8.08 4.84 -1.91
CA LEU A 31 -8.52 5.65 -0.78
C LEU A 31 -7.84 5.16 0.50
N ASP A 32 -7.10 6.05 1.15
CA ASP A 32 -6.51 5.78 2.46
C ASP A 32 -7.47 6.23 3.55
N THR A 33 -8.02 5.29 4.30
CA THR A 33 -8.97 5.57 5.37
C THR A 33 -8.38 6.52 6.43
N SER A 34 -7.07 6.51 6.67
CA SER A 34 -6.43 7.39 7.65
C SER A 34 -6.49 8.88 7.31
N LYS A 35 -6.87 9.23 6.07
CA LYS A 35 -7.02 10.61 5.59
C LYS A 35 -8.40 11.21 5.87
N TYR A 36 -9.33 10.44 6.42
CA TYR A 36 -10.69 10.87 6.74
C TYR A 36 -10.86 11.02 8.25
N GLN A 37 -11.64 12.01 8.66
CA GLN A 37 -11.94 12.30 10.07
C GLN A 37 -13.03 11.37 10.62
N SER A 38 -13.91 10.84 9.76
CA SER A 38 -15.02 9.96 10.14
C SER A 38 -15.39 8.96 9.04
N THR A 39 -16.11 7.91 9.43
CA THR A 39 -16.73 6.96 8.47
C THR A 39 -17.71 7.65 7.53
N LYS A 40 -18.44 8.64 8.04
CA LYS A 40 -19.38 9.45 7.27
C LYS A 40 -18.68 10.24 6.15
N GLU A 41 -17.57 10.90 6.45
CA GLU A 41 -16.80 11.66 5.45
C GLU A 41 -16.29 10.75 4.32
N LEU A 42 -15.77 9.57 4.68
CA LEU A 42 -15.36 8.56 3.72
C LEU A 42 -16.55 8.12 2.85
N ALA A 43 -17.70 7.82 3.46
CA ALA A 43 -18.91 7.40 2.74
C ALA A 43 -19.42 8.49 1.79
N GLU A 44 -19.40 9.75 2.21
CA GLU A 44 -19.77 10.90 1.37
C GLU A 44 -18.81 11.06 0.19
N HIS A 45 -17.50 10.87 0.39
CA HIS A 45 -16.54 10.90 -0.71
C HIS A 45 -16.75 9.74 -1.68
N MET A 46 -16.94 8.52 -1.19
CA MET A 46 -17.28 7.36 -2.03
C MET A 46 -18.57 7.58 -2.82
N TRP A 47 -19.57 8.21 -2.20
CA TRP A 47 -20.81 8.58 -2.86
C TRP A 47 -20.58 9.59 -3.98
N ARG A 48 -19.79 10.65 -3.76
CA ARG A 48 -19.43 11.61 -4.81
C ARG A 48 -18.70 10.93 -5.97
N LEU A 49 -17.73 10.07 -5.68
CA LEU A 49 -17.01 9.28 -6.69
C LEU A 49 -17.97 8.40 -7.50
N SER A 50 -18.97 7.80 -6.85
CA SER A 50 -19.99 6.98 -7.55
C SER A 50 -20.87 7.76 -8.53
N LYS A 51 -20.96 9.09 -8.37
CA LYS A 51 -21.79 9.98 -9.18
C LYS A 51 -21.01 10.78 -10.22
N ASN A 52 -19.68 10.88 -10.06
CA ASN A 52 -18.81 11.67 -10.90
C ASN A 52 -17.78 10.78 -11.58
N GLU A 53 -18.12 10.31 -12.79
CA GLU A 53 -17.26 9.43 -13.58
C GLU A 53 -15.90 10.06 -13.91
N THR A 54 -15.87 11.37 -14.17
CA THR A 54 -14.63 12.12 -14.45
C THR A 54 -13.67 12.05 -13.27
N GLU A 55 -14.18 12.27 -12.06
CA GLU A 55 -13.39 12.20 -10.83
C GLU A 55 -12.95 10.75 -10.55
N ALA A 56 -13.85 9.78 -10.65
CA ALA A 56 -13.54 8.36 -10.47
C ALA A 56 -12.46 7.88 -11.45
N THR A 57 -12.52 8.30 -12.72
CA THR A 57 -11.53 7.92 -13.74
C THR A 57 -10.11 8.38 -13.40
N THR A 58 -9.96 9.45 -12.61
CA THR A 58 -8.64 9.90 -12.16
C THR A 58 -7.90 8.85 -11.32
N TYR A 59 -8.64 7.98 -10.62
CA TYR A 59 -8.09 6.89 -9.82
C TYR A 59 -7.58 5.70 -10.66
N PHE A 60 -7.83 5.69 -11.96
CA PHE A 60 -7.37 4.65 -12.89
C PHE A 60 -6.25 5.13 -13.82
N LYS A 61 -5.86 6.42 -13.75
CA LYS A 61 -4.79 7.00 -14.59
C LYS A 61 -3.44 6.31 -14.40
N TRP A 62 -3.19 5.73 -13.23
CA TRP A 62 -1.97 4.97 -12.95
C TRP A 62 -1.73 3.82 -13.94
N THR A 63 -2.79 3.25 -14.53
CA THR A 63 -2.67 2.13 -15.49
C THR A 63 -1.87 2.47 -16.75
N SER A 64 -1.71 3.76 -17.06
CA SER A 64 -0.89 4.24 -18.17
C SER A 64 0.61 4.25 -17.87
N SER A 65 1.01 4.32 -16.60
CA SER A 65 2.39 4.56 -16.16
C SER A 65 2.97 3.44 -15.29
N TYR A 66 2.13 2.51 -14.83
CA TYR A 66 2.52 1.39 -13.98
C TYR A 66 1.97 0.10 -14.55
N PHE A 67 2.73 -0.99 -14.41
CA PHE A 67 2.29 -2.34 -14.76
C PHE A 67 2.30 -3.24 -13.52
N VAL A 68 1.46 -4.26 -13.53
CA VAL A 68 1.43 -5.27 -12.47
C VAL A 68 2.31 -6.43 -12.88
N ASP A 69 3.43 -6.60 -12.18
CA ASP A 69 4.26 -7.80 -12.30
C ASP A 69 3.53 -9.00 -11.67
N ARG A 70 3.02 -9.89 -12.53
CA ARG A 70 2.27 -11.09 -12.15
C ARG A 70 3.18 -12.28 -11.84
N ASP A 71 4.43 -12.23 -12.26
CA ASP A 71 5.42 -13.30 -12.08
C ASP A 71 6.26 -13.09 -10.81
N SER A 72 6.08 -11.95 -10.15
CA SER A 72 6.66 -11.64 -8.85
C SER A 72 6.28 -12.69 -7.81
N ASN A 73 7.29 -13.44 -7.37
CA ASN A 73 7.18 -14.46 -6.34
C ASN A 73 8.27 -14.25 -5.27
N ALA A 74 8.21 -15.06 -4.21
CA ALA A 74 9.15 -14.95 -3.09
C ALA A 74 10.62 -15.06 -3.56
N ARG A 75 10.92 -15.95 -4.52
CA ARG A 75 12.27 -16.12 -5.05
C ARG A 75 12.77 -14.84 -5.74
N VAL A 76 11.96 -14.21 -6.59
CA VAL A 76 12.30 -12.93 -7.23
C VAL A 76 12.56 -11.84 -6.19
N GLY A 77 11.70 -11.76 -5.16
CA GLY A 77 11.88 -10.82 -4.06
C GLY A 77 13.18 -11.02 -3.28
N PHE A 78 13.53 -12.27 -2.93
CA PHE A 78 14.78 -12.58 -2.23
C PHE A 78 16.02 -12.36 -3.11
N CYS A 79 15.95 -12.65 -4.42
CA CYS A 79 17.04 -12.34 -5.35
C CYS A 79 17.30 -10.83 -5.44
N GLU A 80 16.24 -10.02 -5.55
CA GLU A 80 16.36 -8.56 -5.60
C GLU A 80 16.87 -7.99 -4.26
N LEU A 81 16.45 -8.56 -3.13
CA LEU A 81 17.02 -8.21 -1.82
C LEU A 81 18.52 -8.51 -1.77
N CYS A 82 18.92 -9.72 -2.18
CA CYS A 82 20.33 -10.12 -2.23
C CYS A 82 21.15 -9.16 -3.11
N ARG A 83 20.64 -8.81 -4.30
CA ARG A 83 21.28 -7.87 -5.22
C ARG A 83 21.48 -6.50 -4.58
N ARG A 84 20.48 -5.98 -3.87
CA ARG A 84 20.55 -4.66 -3.20
C ARG A 84 21.49 -4.63 -2.02
N ILE A 85 21.60 -5.72 -1.28
CA ILE A 85 22.52 -5.83 -0.13
C ILE A 85 23.99 -5.86 -0.61
N HIS A 86 24.26 -6.52 -1.74
CA HIS A 86 25.61 -6.63 -2.29
C HIS A 86 26.04 -5.45 -3.16
N ASP A 87 25.14 -4.51 -3.47
CA ASP A 87 25.44 -3.27 -4.19
C ASP A 87 25.61 -2.12 -3.19
N PRO A 88 26.84 -1.57 -3.00
CA PRO A 88 27.09 -0.53 -2.00
C PRO A 88 26.29 0.76 -2.20
N VAL A 89 25.93 1.09 -3.44
CA VAL A 89 25.15 2.29 -3.79
C VAL A 89 23.69 2.07 -3.42
N LEU A 90 23.12 0.93 -3.83
CA LEU A 90 21.74 0.58 -3.53
C LEU A 90 21.52 0.33 -2.05
N MET A 91 22.49 -0.31 -1.38
CA MET A 91 22.49 -0.53 0.06
C MET A 91 22.36 0.81 0.78
N LYS A 92 23.24 1.78 0.50
CA LYS A 92 23.19 3.12 1.12
C LYS A 92 21.89 3.86 0.85
N LYS A 93 21.35 3.75 -0.38
CA LYS A 93 20.10 4.41 -0.79
C LYS A 93 18.87 3.84 -0.09
N HIS A 94 18.86 2.56 0.23
CA HIS A 94 17.68 1.83 0.73
C HIS A 94 17.84 1.30 2.16
N THR A 95 18.81 1.80 2.93
CA THR A 95 19.02 1.40 4.33
C THR A 95 17.78 1.69 5.18
N ARG A 96 17.09 0.63 5.61
CA ARG A 96 16.14 0.67 6.72
C ARG A 96 16.63 -0.28 7.79
N LEU A 97 17.07 0.28 8.93
CA LEU A 97 17.59 -0.52 10.02
C LEU A 97 16.44 -0.98 10.91
N TYR A 98 16.14 -2.27 10.85
CA TYR A 98 15.25 -2.93 11.80
C TYR A 98 16.12 -3.58 12.87
N ARG A 99 15.93 -3.19 14.13
CA ARG A 99 16.70 -3.76 15.26
C ARG A 99 16.43 -5.25 15.45
N ASP A 100 15.22 -5.67 15.10
CA ASP A 100 14.74 -7.04 15.21
C ASP A 100 13.75 -7.27 14.05
N ILE A 101 14.16 -8.12 13.11
CA ILE A 101 13.34 -8.49 11.94
C ILE A 101 12.13 -9.33 12.35
N ASP A 102 12.25 -10.17 13.38
CA ASP A 102 11.15 -11.02 13.83
C ASP A 102 10.07 -10.17 14.51
N THR A 103 10.47 -9.27 15.42
CA THR A 103 9.54 -8.30 16.01
C THR A 103 8.90 -7.39 14.95
N TRP A 104 9.64 -6.97 13.91
CA TRP A 104 9.06 -6.18 12.82
C TRP A 104 8.01 -6.97 12.02
N LEU A 105 8.27 -8.24 11.74
CA LEU A 105 7.41 -9.08 10.89
C LEU A 105 6.22 -9.67 11.63
N ARG A 106 6.41 -10.11 12.88
CA ARG A 106 5.43 -10.85 13.70
C ARG A 106 4.88 -10.05 14.88
N GLY A 107 5.51 -8.91 15.19
CA GLY A 107 5.19 -8.15 16.38
C GLY A 107 5.77 -8.79 17.63
N SER A 108 5.48 -8.16 18.76
CA SER A 108 5.78 -8.67 20.10
C SER A 108 4.74 -8.14 21.07
N GLU A 109 4.78 -8.57 22.33
CA GLU A 109 3.93 -7.99 23.39
C GLU A 109 4.06 -6.45 23.45
N ARG A 110 5.27 -5.94 23.21
CA ARG A 110 5.57 -4.50 23.20
C ARG A 110 5.26 -3.82 21.87
N THR A 111 5.16 -4.58 20.78
CA THR A 111 4.98 -4.08 19.41
C THR A 111 3.82 -4.82 18.74
N GLN A 112 2.60 -4.38 19.01
CA GLN A 112 1.42 -4.89 18.32
C GLN A 112 1.42 -4.48 16.84
N ILE A 113 1.31 -5.46 15.94
CA ILE A 113 1.11 -5.24 14.49
C ILE A 113 -0.26 -4.61 14.24
N CYS A 114 -1.29 -5.19 14.84
CA CYS A 114 -2.68 -4.74 14.73
C CYS A 114 -3.08 -4.03 16.02
N LYS A 115 -3.75 -2.88 15.88
CA LYS A 115 -4.34 -2.14 16.99
C LYS A 115 -5.85 -2.10 16.84
N THR A 116 -6.57 -2.08 17.95
CA THR A 116 -8.01 -1.80 17.93
C THR A 116 -8.22 -0.41 17.32
N PRO A 117 -9.11 -0.26 16.33
CA PRO A 117 -9.38 1.05 15.75
C PRO A 117 -9.96 1.98 16.82
N THR A 118 -9.33 3.13 17.02
CA THR A 118 -9.84 4.20 17.89
C THR A 118 -10.27 5.43 17.08
N ASP A 119 -9.97 5.41 15.77
CA ASP A 119 -10.24 6.42 14.76
C ASP A 119 -11.36 5.95 13.81
N LEU A 120 -11.95 6.89 13.06
CA LEU A 120 -13.04 6.62 12.11
C LEU A 120 -14.23 5.95 12.81
N VAL A 121 -14.75 6.61 13.84
CA VAL A 121 -16.05 6.28 14.46
C VAL A 121 -17.16 6.84 13.57
#